data_AF-A0A9E5IK41-F1
#
_entry.id   AF-A0A9E5IK41-F1
#
_cell.length_a   1.000
_cell.length_b   1.000
_cell.length_c   1.000
_cell.angle_alpha   90.00
_cell.angle_beta   90.00
_cell.angle_gamma   90.00
#
_symmetry.space_group_name_H-M   'P 1'
#
loop_
_entity.id
_entity.type
_entity.pdbx_description
1 polymer ?
#
loop_
_entity_poly.entity_id
_entity_poly.type
_entity_poly.pdbx_seq_one_letter_code
_entity_poly.pdbx_strand_id
1 'polypeptide(L)'
;VGDLRRFPFVKPDEGTFRVNVPVKDVQLAYAPEWPVAEKLTGELIFERNGMTGKFDSGQIYGVRFNAVNAVIPDFERSVLRLQLNGAGPAPDLLRFLHDSPLHEQFDDFTADTSASGDARLNLQLNLPILQLERTTLEGAVQLAGNTFTMDPTLPPLSQVGGRIEFSERGFALRDLRGLFLGGPIALEGDTQSGTG
;
A
#
# COMPACT_ATOMS: atom_id res chain seq x y z
N VAL A 1 -16.98 0.69 35.50
CA VAL A 1 -15.59 1.20 35.53
C VAL A 1 -14.69 0.03 35.88
N GLY A 2 -13.88 -0.45 34.92
CA GLY A 2 -12.99 -1.61 35.11
C GLY A 2 -11.59 -1.18 35.54
N ASP A 3 -10.89 -2.04 36.29
CA ASP A 3 -9.55 -1.78 36.83
C ASP A 3 -8.50 -1.77 35.70
N LEU A 4 -7.85 -0.62 35.50
CA LEU A 4 -6.82 -0.40 34.47
C LEU A 4 -5.57 -1.29 34.64
N ARG A 5 -5.40 -1.95 35.79
CA ARG A 5 -4.26 -2.85 36.05
C ARG A 5 -4.39 -4.23 35.40
N ARG A 6 -5.54 -4.53 34.78
CA ARG A 6 -5.81 -5.81 34.07
C ARG A 6 -5.79 -5.68 32.55
N PHE A 7 -5.23 -4.59 32.06
CA PHE A 7 -4.91 -4.46 30.65
C PHE A 7 -3.96 -5.59 30.20
N PRO A 8 -4.21 -6.27 29.07
CA PRO A 8 -5.37 -6.22 28.19
C PRO A 8 -6.28 -7.44 28.47
N PHE A 9 -7.42 -7.25 29.13
CA PHE A 9 -8.36 -8.30 29.57
C PHE A 9 -8.48 -9.50 28.58
N VAL A 10 -7.70 -10.55 28.85
CA VAL A 10 -7.47 -11.70 27.95
C VAL A 10 -8.66 -12.69 27.97
N LYS A 11 -9.61 -12.52 28.91
CA LYS A 11 -10.70 -13.45 29.16
C LYS A 11 -12.08 -12.90 28.72
N PRO A 12 -12.89 -13.65 27.93
CA PRO A 12 -14.21 -13.22 27.45
C PRO A 12 -15.22 -12.85 28.55
N ASP A 13 -14.99 -13.36 29.75
CA ASP A 13 -15.85 -13.30 30.94
C ASP A 13 -15.58 -12.09 31.87
N GLU A 14 -14.61 -11.22 31.54
CA GLU A 14 -14.25 -10.03 32.37
C GLU A 14 -14.79 -8.68 31.83
N GLY A 15 -15.61 -8.70 30.79
CA GLY A 15 -16.30 -7.52 30.24
C GLY A 15 -15.71 -7.01 28.92
N THR A 16 -16.53 -6.29 28.14
CA THR A 16 -16.11 -5.74 26.84
C THR A 16 -15.36 -4.43 27.04
N PHE A 17 -14.03 -4.48 27.05
CA PHE A 17 -13.20 -3.29 26.90
C PHE A 17 -13.29 -2.80 25.45
N ARG A 18 -13.81 -1.58 25.27
CA ARG A 18 -13.83 -0.88 23.97
C ARG A 18 -13.47 0.58 24.17
N VAL A 19 -12.46 1.05 23.46
CA VAL A 19 -12.05 2.46 23.43
C VAL A 19 -12.09 2.92 21.98
N ASN A 20 -12.75 4.06 21.73
CA ASN A 20 -12.73 4.74 20.44
C ASN A 20 -11.93 6.03 20.57
N VAL A 21 -10.91 6.20 19.72
CA VAL A 21 -10.04 7.37 19.67
C VAL A 21 -10.22 8.04 18.31
N PRO A 22 -10.91 9.20 18.24
CA PRO A 22 -10.98 9.96 17.00
C PRO A 22 -9.59 10.51 16.66
N VAL A 23 -9.24 10.43 15.38
CA VAL A 23 -7.98 10.93 14.83
C VAL A 23 -8.33 12.04 13.84
N LYS A 24 -7.67 13.19 13.96
CA LYS A 24 -7.88 14.32 13.05
C LYS A 24 -6.55 15.00 12.77
N ASP A 25 -6.22 15.09 11.48
CA ASP A 25 -5.04 15.77 10.98
C ASP A 25 -3.73 15.31 11.65
N VAL A 26 -3.59 14.00 11.84
CA VAL A 26 -2.43 13.41 12.52
C VAL A 26 -1.36 12.99 11.51
N GLN A 27 -0.11 13.14 11.90
CA GLN A 27 1.04 12.51 11.26
C GLN A 27 1.41 11.22 11.99
N LEU A 28 1.67 10.15 11.25
CA LEU A 28 1.98 8.84 11.77
C LEU A 28 3.25 8.29 11.11
N ALA A 29 4.32 8.19 11.89
CA ALA A 29 5.45 7.33 11.58
C ALA A 29 5.15 5.93 12.11
N TYR A 30 4.86 4.98 11.21
CA TYR A 30 4.36 3.65 11.58
C TYR A 30 5.44 2.57 11.59
N ALA A 31 6.58 2.79 10.92
CA ALA A 31 7.73 1.90 10.93
C ALA A 31 9.02 2.68 10.60
N PRO A 32 10.20 2.22 11.06
CA PRO A 32 11.49 2.76 10.62
C PRO A 32 11.63 2.69 9.09
N GLU A 33 12.21 3.72 8.48
CA GLU A 33 12.48 3.78 7.03
C GLU A 33 11.24 3.78 6.13
N TRP A 34 10.03 3.81 6.70
CA TRP A 34 8.82 4.02 5.91
C TRP A 34 8.44 5.52 5.85
N PRO A 35 7.93 6.00 4.71
CA PRO A 35 7.44 7.37 4.60
C PRO A 35 6.30 7.67 5.58
N VAL A 36 6.34 8.86 6.20
CA VAL A 36 5.33 9.29 7.17
C VAL A 36 3.98 9.52 6.49
N ALA A 37 2.92 8.97 7.07
CA ALA A 37 1.55 9.27 6.67
C ALA A 37 1.08 10.57 7.32
N GLU A 38 0.50 11.47 6.55
CA GLU A 38 0.06 12.79 6.99
C GLU A 38 -1.46 12.97 6.81
N LYS A 39 -2.00 13.98 7.50
CA LYS A 39 -3.41 14.40 7.40
C LYS A 39 -4.40 13.26 7.64
N LEU A 40 -4.00 12.30 8.48
CA LEU A 40 -4.84 11.15 8.81
C LEU A 40 -6.06 11.63 9.58
N THR A 41 -7.25 11.29 9.09
CA THR A 41 -8.53 11.58 9.74
C THR A 41 -9.39 10.33 9.75
N GLY A 42 -9.95 9.99 10.90
CA GLY A 42 -10.75 8.79 11.12
C GLY A 42 -10.84 8.40 12.58
N GLU A 43 -10.81 7.10 12.87
CA GLU A 43 -10.92 6.55 14.21
C GLU A 43 -10.03 5.32 14.43
N LEU A 44 -9.49 5.20 15.64
CA LEU A 44 -8.86 3.98 16.16
C LEU A 44 -9.78 3.36 17.21
N ILE A 45 -10.17 2.12 16.98
CA ILE A 45 -11.03 1.35 17.87
C ILE A 45 -10.19 0.23 18.48
N PHE A 46 -9.98 0.28 19.78
CA PHE A 46 -9.40 -0.82 20.55
C PHE A 46 -10.54 -1.61 21.16
N GLU A 47 -10.61 -2.92 20.88
CA GLU A 47 -11.63 -3.80 21.42
C GLU A 47 -11.00 -5.12 21.85
N ARG A 48 -11.25 -5.53 23.10
CA ARG A 48 -10.58 -6.69 23.73
C ARG A 48 -9.05 -6.58 23.59
N ASN A 49 -8.39 -7.53 22.93
CA ASN A 49 -6.95 -7.56 22.70
C ASN A 49 -6.57 -7.15 21.26
N GLY A 50 -7.43 -6.43 20.54
CA GLY A 50 -7.17 -6.03 19.16
C GLY A 50 -7.43 -4.56 18.91
N MET A 51 -7.13 -4.14 17.68
CA MET A 51 -7.30 -2.78 17.18
C MET A 51 -7.83 -2.79 15.75
N THR A 52 -8.71 -1.83 15.46
CA THR A 52 -9.14 -1.49 14.11
C THR A 52 -8.98 0.01 13.91
N GLY A 53 -8.18 0.41 12.92
CA GLY A 53 -8.11 1.77 12.41
C GLY A 53 -8.94 1.92 11.15
N LYS A 54 -9.83 2.90 11.14
CA LYS A 54 -10.61 3.29 9.97
C LYS A 54 -10.29 4.74 9.66
N PHE A 55 -9.65 4.99 8.53
CA PHE A 55 -9.32 6.35 8.10
C PHE A 55 -10.07 6.72 6.84
N ASP A 56 -10.80 7.83 6.91
CA ASP A 56 -11.54 8.39 5.81
C ASP A 56 -10.61 9.07 4.81
N SER A 57 -9.52 9.65 5.31
CA SER A 57 -8.49 10.32 4.51
C SER A 57 -7.10 10.18 5.10
N GLY A 58 -6.11 10.21 4.22
CA GLY A 58 -4.69 10.39 4.54
C GLY A 58 -3.90 10.70 3.28
N GLN A 59 -2.63 11.05 3.44
CA GLN A 59 -1.71 11.16 2.31
C GLN A 59 -0.30 10.72 2.69
N ILE A 60 0.43 10.18 1.71
CA ILE A 60 1.90 10.10 1.75
C ILE A 60 2.37 10.74 0.46
N TYR A 61 3.25 11.73 0.57
CA TYR A 61 3.62 12.58 -0.56
C TYR A 61 2.34 13.18 -1.20
N GLY A 62 2.21 13.16 -2.53
CA GLY A 62 0.98 13.55 -3.24
C GLY A 62 -0.06 12.43 -3.40
N VAL A 63 0.19 11.21 -2.93
CA VAL A 63 -0.78 10.11 -3.00
C VAL A 63 -1.76 10.23 -1.85
N ARG A 64 -3.03 10.47 -2.18
CA ARG A 64 -4.11 10.52 -1.21
C ARG A 64 -4.78 9.17 -1.10
N PHE A 65 -5.04 8.73 0.12
CA PHE A 65 -5.78 7.50 0.38
C PHE A 65 -7.14 7.81 0.96
N ASN A 66 -8.10 6.96 0.63
CA ASN A 66 -9.44 6.99 1.15
C ASN A 66 -9.87 5.58 1.55
N ALA A 67 -10.74 5.49 2.56
CA ALA A 67 -11.25 4.23 3.08
C ALA A 67 -10.13 3.24 3.45
N VAL A 68 -9.18 3.71 4.27
CA VAL A 68 -8.12 2.85 4.81
C VAL A 68 -8.69 2.03 5.97
N ASN A 69 -8.51 0.72 5.92
CA ASN A 69 -8.87 -0.20 6.98
C ASN A 69 -7.63 -0.95 7.45
N ALA A 70 -7.21 -0.72 8.69
CA ALA A 70 -6.06 -1.37 9.32
C ALA A 70 -6.54 -2.17 10.53
N VAL A 71 -6.28 -3.48 10.56
CA VAL A 71 -6.76 -4.38 11.62
C VAL A 71 -5.60 -5.16 12.21
N ILE A 72 -5.47 -5.11 13.53
CA ILE A 72 -4.68 -6.05 14.32
C ILE A 72 -5.69 -6.85 15.15
N PRO A 73 -6.04 -8.09 14.75
CA PRO A 73 -7.09 -8.84 15.43
C PRO A 73 -6.75 -9.17 16.88
N ASP A 74 -5.46 -9.38 17.15
CA ASP A 74 -4.92 -9.82 18.44
C ASP A 74 -3.47 -9.31 18.57
N PHE A 75 -3.16 -8.55 19.61
CA PHE A 75 -1.82 -8.05 19.86
C PHE A 75 -0.82 -9.15 20.25
N GLU A 76 -1.27 -10.28 20.81
CA GLU A 76 -0.40 -11.43 21.05
C GLU A 76 0.06 -12.07 19.73
N ARG A 77 -0.76 -11.95 18.68
CA ARG A 77 -0.46 -12.37 17.31
C ARG A 77 -0.51 -11.16 16.39
N SER A 78 0.39 -10.21 16.64
CA SER A 78 0.47 -8.89 16.00
C SER A 78 0.71 -8.98 14.48
N VAL A 79 -0.34 -9.32 13.73
CA VAL A 79 -0.39 -9.27 12.27
C VAL A 79 -1.31 -8.12 11.90
N LEU A 80 -0.72 -7.10 11.27
CA LEU A 80 -1.46 -5.99 10.68
C LEU A 80 -2.04 -6.44 9.34
N ARG A 81 -3.36 -6.34 9.19
CA ARG A 81 -4.06 -6.44 7.91
C ARG A 81 -4.47 -5.06 7.48
N LEU A 82 -3.93 -4.58 6.38
CA LEU A 82 -4.18 -3.26 5.83
C LEU A 82 -4.85 -3.40 4.46
N GLN A 83 -5.89 -2.62 4.25
CA GLN A 83 -6.52 -2.43 2.94
C GLN A 83 -6.65 -0.94 2.70
N LEU A 84 -6.24 -0.48 1.51
CA LEU A 84 -6.37 0.92 1.13
C LEU A 84 -6.61 1.09 -0.37
N ASN A 85 -7.26 2.21 -0.69
CA ASN A 85 -7.29 2.76 -2.03
C ASN A 85 -6.54 4.09 -2.02
N GLY A 86 -5.70 4.31 -3.02
CA GLY A 86 -4.92 5.52 -3.20
C GLY A 86 -5.10 6.12 -4.58
N ALA A 87 -4.92 7.43 -4.70
CA ALA A 87 -4.84 8.11 -5.99
C ALA A 87 -3.91 9.32 -5.89
N GLY A 88 -3.08 9.51 -6.92
CA GLY A 88 -2.16 10.62 -6.99
C GLY A 88 -1.18 10.50 -8.14
N PRO A 89 -0.16 11.37 -8.18
CA PRO A 89 0.86 11.34 -9.21
C PRO A 89 1.63 10.01 -9.20
N ALA A 90 1.81 9.40 -10.37
CA ALA A 90 2.66 8.23 -10.54
C ALA A 90 4.11 8.41 -10.02
N PRO A 91 4.76 9.59 -10.15
CA PRO A 91 6.06 9.82 -9.52
C PRO A 91 6.05 9.59 -8.01
N ASP A 92 4.96 9.95 -7.32
CA ASP A 92 4.88 9.82 -5.86
C ASP A 92 4.63 8.37 -5.43
N LEU A 93 3.93 7.58 -6.26
CA LEU A 93 3.82 6.13 -6.05
C LEU A 93 5.17 5.42 -6.23
N LEU A 94 5.93 5.77 -7.27
CA LEU A 94 7.28 5.25 -7.47
C LEU A 94 8.20 5.67 -6.32
N ARG A 95 8.15 6.96 -5.93
CA ARG A 95 8.89 7.47 -4.79
C ARG A 95 8.59 6.69 -3.50
N PHE A 96 7.32 6.36 -3.24
CA PHE A 96 6.96 5.53 -2.09
C PHE A 96 7.63 4.16 -2.14
N LEU A 97 7.66 3.50 -3.30
CA LEU A 97 8.35 2.22 -3.46
C LEU A 97 9.85 2.35 -3.15
N HIS A 98 10.52 3.36 -3.71
CA HIS A 98 11.97 3.60 -3.50
C HIS A 98 12.32 4.03 -2.07
N ASP A 99 11.51 4.91 -1.46
CA ASP A 99 11.75 5.44 -0.11
C ASP A 99 11.22 4.48 0.99
N SER A 100 10.87 3.24 0.67
CA SER A 100 10.39 2.24 1.64
C SER A 100 11.16 0.92 1.50
N PRO A 101 11.16 0.06 2.53
CA PRO A 101 11.79 -1.27 2.46
C PRO A 101 11.26 -2.18 1.34
N LEU A 102 10.15 -1.81 0.69
CA LEU A 102 9.67 -2.52 -0.50
C LEU A 102 10.63 -2.42 -1.68
N HIS A 103 11.54 -1.43 -1.71
CA HIS A 103 12.50 -1.31 -2.80
C HIS A 103 13.28 -2.62 -3.01
N GLU A 104 13.65 -3.35 -1.94
CA GLU A 104 14.43 -4.58 -2.04
C GLU A 104 13.74 -5.67 -2.87
N GLN A 105 12.41 -5.63 -2.93
CA GLN A 105 11.60 -6.59 -3.67
C GLN A 105 11.35 -6.18 -5.13
N PHE A 106 11.36 -4.87 -5.42
CA PHE A 106 10.97 -4.32 -6.72
C PHE A 106 12.12 -3.64 -7.47
N ASP A 107 13.32 -3.56 -6.89
CA ASP A 107 14.45 -2.76 -7.39
C ASP A 107 14.78 -3.07 -8.86
N ASP A 108 14.89 -4.37 -9.20
CA ASP A 108 15.24 -4.84 -10.54
C ASP A 108 14.29 -4.34 -11.65
N PHE A 109 13.05 -3.99 -11.30
CA PHE A 109 12.03 -3.53 -12.26
C PHE A 109 11.81 -2.02 -12.22
N THR A 110 12.06 -1.36 -11.08
CA THR A 110 11.69 0.05 -10.89
C THR A 110 12.88 1.01 -10.83
N ALA A 111 14.12 0.55 -10.65
CA ALA A 111 15.30 1.39 -10.40
C ALA A 111 15.47 2.55 -11.40
N ASP A 112 15.39 2.27 -12.70
CA ASP A 112 15.58 3.28 -13.76
C ASP A 112 14.25 3.79 -14.36
N THR A 113 13.13 3.38 -13.78
CA THR A 113 11.81 3.76 -14.29
C THR A 113 11.34 5.08 -13.71
N SER A 114 11.03 6.04 -14.58
CA SER A 114 10.24 7.22 -14.21
C SER A 114 8.87 7.17 -14.87
N ALA A 115 7.88 7.73 -14.18
CA ALA A 115 6.51 7.81 -14.68
C ALA A 115 5.93 9.20 -14.46
N SER A 116 4.99 9.61 -15.29
CA SER A 116 4.18 10.82 -15.13
C SER A 116 2.70 10.57 -15.35
N GLY A 117 1.87 11.55 -14.98
CA GLY A 117 0.42 11.42 -14.91
C GLY A 117 -0.07 10.85 -13.59
N ASP A 118 -1.38 10.84 -13.40
CA ASP A 118 -2.01 10.28 -12.20
C ASP A 118 -2.22 8.77 -12.35
N ALA A 119 -2.25 8.07 -11.21
CA ALA A 119 -2.62 6.66 -11.16
C ALA A 119 -3.46 6.37 -9.92
N ARG A 120 -4.20 5.26 -9.96
CA ARG A 120 -4.98 4.77 -8.81
C ARG A 120 -4.40 3.46 -8.30
N LEU A 121 -4.22 3.35 -7.00
CA LEU A 121 -3.70 2.20 -6.29
C LEU A 121 -4.83 1.51 -5.53
N ASN A 122 -4.90 0.19 -5.60
CA ASN A 122 -5.56 -0.65 -4.62
C ASN A 122 -4.50 -1.56 -3.99
N LEU A 123 -4.45 -1.63 -2.67
CA LEU A 123 -3.45 -2.40 -1.95
C LEU A 123 -4.08 -3.16 -0.80
N GLN A 124 -3.68 -4.42 -0.66
CA GLN A 124 -3.88 -5.24 0.51
C GLN A 124 -2.53 -5.73 1.01
N LEU A 125 -2.33 -5.64 2.32
CA LEU A 125 -1.07 -5.97 2.98
C LEU A 125 -1.38 -6.77 4.24
N ASN A 126 -0.68 -7.89 4.41
CA ASN A 126 -0.63 -8.62 5.67
C ASN A 126 0.81 -8.58 6.18
N LEU A 127 1.03 -7.89 7.28
CA LEU A 127 2.34 -7.62 7.84
C LEU A 127 2.42 -8.18 9.26
N PRO A 128 3.11 -9.32 9.46
CA PRO A 128 3.46 -9.79 10.79
C PRO A 128 4.47 -8.83 11.43
N ILE A 129 4.06 -8.03 12.41
CA ILE A 129 4.86 -6.92 12.97
C ILE A 129 6.20 -7.40 13.56
N LEU A 130 6.25 -8.64 14.04
CA LEU A 130 7.47 -9.25 14.60
C LEU A 130 8.32 -10.02 13.58
N GLN A 131 7.83 -10.24 12.36
CA GLN A 131 8.46 -11.02 11.29
C GLN A 131 8.18 -10.32 9.95
N LEU A 132 8.75 -9.12 9.78
CA LEU A 132 8.51 -8.27 8.61
C LEU A 132 8.90 -8.96 7.30
N GLU A 133 9.86 -9.89 7.35
CA GLU A 133 10.28 -10.73 6.22
C GLU A 133 9.19 -11.71 5.72
N ARG A 134 8.10 -11.87 6.49
CA ARG A 134 6.94 -12.69 6.11
C ARG A 134 5.74 -11.86 5.67
N THR A 135 5.99 -10.59 5.35
CA THR A 135 4.97 -9.72 4.78
C THR A 135 4.43 -10.35 3.48
N THR A 136 3.11 -10.23 3.29
CA THR A 136 2.48 -10.56 2.01
C THR A 136 1.65 -9.39 1.53
N LEU A 137 1.83 -9.00 0.27
CA LEU A 137 1.10 -7.95 -0.40
C LEU A 137 0.45 -8.47 -1.67
N GLU A 138 -0.68 -7.84 -2.00
CA GLU A 138 -1.30 -7.91 -3.31
C GLU A 138 -1.95 -6.56 -3.62
N GLY A 139 -1.94 -6.17 -4.89
CA GLY A 139 -2.53 -4.92 -5.28
C GLY A 139 -2.59 -4.72 -6.77
N ALA A 140 -3.10 -3.55 -7.16
CA ALA A 140 -3.10 -3.12 -8.54
C ALA A 140 -2.97 -1.61 -8.68
N VAL A 141 -2.26 -1.21 -9.72
CA VAL A 141 -2.20 0.16 -10.20
C VAL A 141 -3.00 0.28 -11.50
N GLN A 142 -3.98 1.18 -11.51
CA GLN A 142 -4.71 1.56 -12.70
C GLN A 142 -4.06 2.80 -13.32
N LEU A 143 -3.68 2.66 -14.59
CA LEU A 143 -3.11 3.70 -15.42
C LEU A 143 -4.16 4.27 -16.37
N ALA A 144 -4.05 5.56 -16.67
CA ALA A 144 -5.01 6.30 -17.47
C ALA A 144 -4.33 7.42 -18.28
N GLY A 145 -3.48 7.03 -19.23
CA GLY A 145 -2.75 7.97 -20.10
C GLY A 145 -1.39 8.38 -19.55
N ASN A 146 -0.79 7.54 -18.71
CA ASN A 146 0.52 7.77 -18.10
C ASN A 146 1.64 7.75 -19.15
N THR A 147 2.78 8.34 -18.80
CA THR A 147 4.00 8.26 -19.62
C THR A 147 5.12 7.65 -18.79
N PHE A 148 5.84 6.68 -19.36
CA PHE A 148 6.93 5.97 -18.71
C PHE A 148 8.23 6.15 -19.50
N THR A 149 9.32 6.37 -18.77
CA THR A 149 10.67 6.32 -19.31
C THR A 149 11.43 5.26 -18.51
N MET A 150 11.75 4.16 -19.18
CA MET A 150 12.49 3.02 -18.59
C MET A 150 14.00 3.11 -18.88
N ASP A 151 14.35 3.76 -19.99
CA ASP A 151 15.73 4.04 -20.38
C ASP A 151 15.76 5.48 -20.93
N PRO A 152 16.57 6.39 -20.38
CA PRO A 152 16.65 7.77 -20.84
C PRO A 152 17.15 7.92 -22.28
N THR A 153 17.75 6.89 -22.87
CA THR A 153 18.21 6.86 -24.27
C THR A 153 17.11 6.47 -25.26
N LEU A 154 15.99 5.92 -24.77
CA LEU A 154 14.85 5.52 -25.59
C LEU A 154 13.71 6.56 -25.50
N PRO A 155 12.91 6.77 -26.57
CA PRO A 155 11.70 7.57 -26.49
C PRO A 155 10.75 7.02 -25.42
N PRO A 156 10.00 7.89 -24.71
CA PRO A 156 9.12 7.43 -23.66
C PRO A 156 7.94 6.63 -24.23
N LEU A 157 7.47 5.67 -23.43
CA LEU A 157 6.20 5.00 -23.65
C LEU A 157 5.08 5.92 -23.15
N SER A 158 4.25 6.41 -24.07
CA SER A 158 3.25 7.45 -23.77
C SER A 158 1.81 6.94 -23.88
N GLN A 159 0.86 7.71 -23.33
CA GLN A 159 -0.58 7.39 -23.33
C GLN A 159 -0.89 5.99 -22.78
N VAL A 160 -0.13 5.56 -21.78
CA VAL A 160 -0.27 4.24 -21.19
C VAL A 160 -1.54 4.15 -20.36
N GLY A 161 -2.45 3.28 -20.79
CA GLY A 161 -3.66 2.91 -20.06
C GLY A 161 -3.71 1.40 -19.86
N GLY A 162 -4.31 0.96 -18.76
CA GLY A 162 -4.40 -0.45 -18.41
C GLY A 162 -4.17 -0.67 -16.93
N ARG A 163 -4.05 -1.93 -16.52
CA ARG A 163 -3.93 -2.32 -15.12
C ARG A 163 -2.65 -3.13 -14.92
N ILE A 164 -1.86 -2.73 -13.94
CA ILE A 164 -0.71 -3.49 -13.45
C ILE A 164 -1.13 -4.14 -12.15
N GLU A 165 -1.15 -5.46 -12.11
CA GLU A 165 -1.40 -6.25 -10.90
C GLU A 165 -0.07 -6.69 -10.33
N PHE A 166 0.07 -6.69 -9.00
CA PHE A 166 1.32 -7.05 -8.35
C PHE A 166 1.06 -7.82 -7.05
N SER A 167 2.03 -8.66 -6.70
CA SER A 167 2.08 -9.40 -5.44
C SER A 167 3.54 -9.66 -5.08
N GLU A 168 3.77 -10.31 -3.93
CA GLU A 168 5.09 -10.80 -3.53
C GLU A 168 5.78 -11.71 -4.58
N ARG A 169 5.00 -12.28 -5.51
CA ARG A 169 5.47 -13.27 -6.51
C ARG A 169 5.78 -12.66 -7.88
N GLY A 170 5.60 -11.36 -8.05
CA GLY A 170 5.77 -10.67 -9.32
C GLY A 170 4.53 -9.88 -9.74
N PHE A 171 4.47 -9.54 -11.02
CA PHE A 171 3.45 -8.66 -11.59
C PHE A 171 2.81 -9.24 -12.84
N ALA A 172 1.64 -8.69 -13.18
CA ALA A 172 0.94 -8.98 -14.42
C ALA A 172 0.42 -7.69 -15.06
N LEU A 173 0.61 -7.57 -16.36
CA LEU A 173 0.10 -6.50 -17.19
C LEU A 173 -1.22 -6.96 -17.80
N ARG A 174 -2.30 -6.23 -17.50
CA ARG A 174 -3.65 -6.51 -17.99
C ARG A 174 -4.11 -5.36 -18.89
N ASP A 175 -4.40 -5.69 -20.15
CA ASP A 175 -4.92 -4.76 -21.15
C ASP A 175 -4.07 -3.47 -21.29
N LEU A 176 -2.75 -3.59 -21.15
CA LEU A 176 -1.88 -2.41 -21.15
C LEU A 176 -1.66 -1.94 -22.59
N ARG A 177 -2.01 -0.69 -22.89
CA ARG A 177 -1.95 -0.10 -24.23
C ARG A 177 -1.31 1.27 -24.16
N GLY A 178 -0.58 1.65 -25.21
CA GLY A 178 0.06 2.96 -25.30
C GLY A 178 0.67 3.22 -26.65
N LEU A 179 1.54 4.23 -26.72
CA LEU A 179 2.27 4.62 -27.92
C LEU A 179 3.78 4.55 -27.65
N PHE A 180 4.50 3.82 -28.50
CA PHE A 180 5.96 3.69 -28.44
C PHE A 180 6.54 3.80 -29.84
N LEU A 181 7.65 4.53 -29.99
CA LEU A 181 8.35 4.71 -31.27
C LEU A 181 7.43 5.14 -32.45
N GLY A 182 6.40 5.93 -32.15
CA GLY A 182 5.45 6.44 -33.15
C GLY A 182 4.31 5.49 -33.53
N GLY A 183 4.20 4.33 -32.90
CA GLY A 183 3.12 3.34 -33.16
C GLY A 183 2.37 2.91 -31.90
N PRO A 184 1.13 2.42 -32.05
CA PRO A 184 0.40 1.82 -30.94
C PRO A 184 1.03 0.49 -30.53
N ILE A 185 1.07 0.25 -29.22
CA ILE A 185 1.47 -1.03 -28.66
C ILE A 185 0.39 -1.55 -27.72
N ALA A 186 0.32 -2.88 -27.60
CA ALA A 186 -0.44 -3.58 -26.59
C ALA A 186 0.50 -4.58 -25.90
N LEU A 187 0.45 -4.61 -24.57
CA LEU A 187 1.28 -5.41 -23.71
C LEU A 187 0.38 -6.20 -22.76
N GLU A 188 0.58 -7.51 -22.78
CA GLU A 188 -0.01 -8.46 -21.84
C GLU A 188 1.10 -9.42 -21.44
N GLY A 189 1.11 -9.81 -20.17
CA GLY A 189 2.11 -10.76 -19.67
C GLY A 189 2.13 -10.80 -18.16
N ASP A 190 2.72 -11.85 -17.63
CA ASP A 190 2.92 -12.07 -16.21
C ASP A 190 4.34 -12.57 -15.95
N THR A 191 4.92 -12.13 -14.84
CA THR A 191 6.29 -12.49 -14.45
C THR A 191 6.32 -13.57 -13.38
N GLN A 192 5.27 -14.40 -13.27
CA GLN A 192 5.19 -15.45 -12.26
C GLN A 192 6.53 -16.19 -12.16
N SER A 193 7.13 -16.18 -10.97
CA SER A 193 8.32 -16.99 -10.70
C SER A 193 7.98 -18.45 -11.01
N GLY A 194 8.46 -18.95 -12.15
CA GLY A 194 8.34 -20.35 -12.50
C GLY A 194 9.06 -21.18 -11.44
N THR A 195 8.33 -22.03 -10.73
CA THR A 195 8.92 -23.20 -10.08
C THR A 195 8.66 -24.39 -10.99
N GLY A 196 9.65 -24.64 -11.84
CA GLY A 196 9.99 -26.00 -12.27
C GLY A 196 10.82 -26.71 -11.20
#